data_AF-A0A941AGE9-F1
#
_entry.id   AF-A0A941AGE9-F1
#
_cell.length_a   1.000
_cell.length_b   1.000
_cell.length_c   1.000
_cell.angle_alpha   90.00
_cell.angle_beta   90.00
_cell.angle_gamma   90.00
#
_symmetry.space_group_name_H-M   'P 1'
#
loop_
_entity.id
_entity.type
_entity.pdbx_description
1 polymer ?
#
loop_
_entity_poly.entity_id
_entity_poly.type
_entity_poly.pdbx_seq_one_letter_code
_entity_poly.pdbx_strand_id
1 'polypeptide(L)' 'RRRPDIALAKARLHWEPTIPLRDGLTRTIDYFRSHLGGLLK' A
#
# COMPACT_ATOMS: atom_id res chain seq x y z
N ARG A 1 0.98 14.88 -7.77
CA ARG A 1 0.32 13.55 -7.72
C ARG A 1 1.19 12.56 -8.51
N ARG A 2 1.63 11.44 -7.91
CA ARG A 2 2.40 10.42 -8.64
C ARG A 2 1.42 9.52 -9.42
N ARG A 3 1.74 9.26 -10.69
CA ARG A 3 1.01 8.35 -11.58
C ARG A 3 2.04 7.70 -12.53
N PRO A 4 2.84 6.74 -12.04
CA PRO A 4 3.82 6.08 -12.89
C PRO A 4 3.10 5.31 -13.99
N ASP A 5 3.67 5.31 -15.20
CA ASP A 5 3.33 4.31 -16.20
C ASP A 5 3.93 2.96 -15.75
N ILE A 6 3.10 1.92 -15.79
CA ILE A 6 3.44 0.56 -15.35
C ILE A 6 3.42 -0.45 -16.51
N ALA A 7 3.30 0.00 -17.76
CA ALA A 7 3.21 -0.87 -18.94
C ALA A 7 4.35 -1.89 -19.04
N LEU A 8 5.60 -1.47 -18.75
CA LEU A 8 6.77 -2.35 -18.79
C LEU A 8 6.68 -3.49 -17.76
N ALA A 9 6.26 -3.18 -16.54
CA ALA A 9 6.11 -4.17 -15.48
C ALA A 9 4.99 -5.17 -15.78
N LYS A 10 3.86 -4.71 -16.35
CA LYS A 10 2.80 -5.60 -16.81
C LYS A 10 3.29 -6.56 -17.90
N ALA A 11 4.02 -6.05 -18.89
CA ALA A 11 4.45 -6.82 -20.06
C ALA A 11 5.55 -7.84 -19.74
N ARG A 12 6.49 -7.51 -18.84
CA ARG A 12 7.69 -8.33 -18.59
C ARG A 12 7.61 -9.14 -17.31
N LEU A 13 6.90 -8.64 -16.31
CA LEU A 13 6.83 -9.24 -14.98
C LEU A 13 5.44 -9.78 -14.66
N HIS A 14 4.47 -9.58 -15.57
CA HIS A 14 3.05 -9.87 -15.30
C HIS A 14 2.57 -9.22 -13.99
N TRP A 15 3.12 -8.05 -13.68
CA TRP A 15 2.92 -7.39 -12.40
C TRP A 15 2.02 -6.17 -12.53
N GLU A 16 1.07 -6.07 -11.60
CA GLU A 16 0.27 -4.87 -11.36
C GLU A 16 -0.19 -4.80 -9.90
N PRO A 17 -0.55 -3.61 -9.38
CA PRO A 17 -1.13 -3.49 -8.04
C PRO A 17 -2.46 -4.25 -7.96
N THR A 18 -2.55 -5.21 -7.04
CA THR A 18 -3.76 -6.02 -6.81
C THR A 18 -4.60 -5.55 -5.63
N ILE A 19 -4.05 -4.66 -4.80
CA ILE A 19 -4.69 -4.17 -3.58
C ILE A 19 -5.29 -2.78 -3.84
N PRO A 20 -6.61 -2.59 -3.64
CA PRO A 20 -7.24 -1.28 -3.70
C PRO A 20 -6.64 -0.29 -2.69
N LEU A 21 -6.64 0.99 -3.03
CA LEU A 21 -6.07 2.05 -2.17
C LEU A 21 -6.66 2.04 -0.76
N ARG A 22 -7.99 1.90 -0.65
CA ARG A 22 -8.71 1.86 0.63
C ARG A 22 -8.19 0.74 1.53
N ASP A 23 -8.04 -0.45 0.98
CA ASP A 23 -7.66 -1.64 1.75
C ASP A 23 -6.21 -1.55 2.22
N GLY A 24 -5.32 -1.06 1.36
CA GLY A 24 -3.93 -0.79 1.72
C GLY A 24 -3.81 0.24 2.86
N LEU A 25 -4.61 1.31 2.80
CA LEU A 25 -4.62 2.34 3.84
C LEU A 25 -5.17 1.82 5.18
N THR A 26 -6.27 1.05 5.16
CA THR A 26 -6.82 0.44 6.38
C THR A 26 -5.77 -0.42 7.10
N ARG A 27 -5.11 -1.33 6.36
CA ARG A 27 -4.05 -2.21 6.91
C ARG A 27 -2.88 -1.41 7.49
N THR A 28 -2.50 -0.32 6.82
CA THR A 28 -1.42 0.55 7.28
C THR A 28 -1.80 1.27 8.58
N ILE A 29 -3.03 1.77 8.68
CA ILE A 29 -3.54 2.40 9.90
C ILE A 29 -3.56 1.40 11.06
N ASP A 30 -4.04 0.17 10.83
CA ASP A 30 -4.12 -0.86 11.86
C ASP A 30 -2.73 -1.30 12.35
N TYR A 31 -1.75 -1.38 11.44
CA TYR A 31 -0.35 -1.59 11.82
C TYR A 31 0.13 -0.47 12.76
N PHE A 32 -0.06 0.79 12.41
CA PHE A 32 0.39 1.89 13.26
C PHE A 32 -0.37 1.99 14.58
N ARG A 33 -1.69 1.72 14.59
CA ARG A 33 -2.48 1.65 15.82
C ARG A 33 -1.92 0.60 16.79
N SER A 34 -1.56 -0.57 16.29
CA SER A 34 -1.02 -1.67 17.11
C SER A 34 0.43 -1.46 17.54
N HIS A 35 1.27 -0.84 16.70
CA HIS A 35 2.73 -0.73 16.96
C HIS A 35 3.16 0.60 17.58
N LEU A 36 2.40 1.69 17.37
CA LEU A 36 2.72 3.03 17.91
C LEU A 36 1.68 3.52 18.93
N GLY A 37 0.48 2.93 18.99
CA GLY A 37 -0.55 3.30 19.97
C GLY A 37 -0.16 3.02 21.43
N GLY A 38 0.90 2.22 21.66
CA GLY A 38 1.48 2.01 23.00
C GLY A 38 2.53 3.05 23.42
N LEU A 39 3.04 3.86 22.48
CA LEU A 39 4.09 4.87 22.70
C LEU A 39 3.54 6.25 23.08
N LEU A 40 2.22 6.44 23.08
CA LEU A 40 1.51 7.66 23.47
C LEU A 40 0.78 7.51 24.82
N LYS A 41 1.27 6.65 25.71
CA LYS A 41 0.86 6.64 27.12
C LYS A 41 1.78 7.53 27.95
#